data_AF-A0A7V8WQT2-F1
#
_entry.id   AF-A0A7V8WQT2-F1
#
_cell.length_a   1.000
_cell.length_b   1.000
_cell.length_c   1.000
_cell.angle_alpha   90.00
_cell.angle_beta   90.00
_cell.angle_gamma   90.00
#
_symmetry.space_group_name_H-M   'P 1'
#
loop_
_entity.id
_entity.type
_entity.pdbx_description
1 polymer ?
#
loop_
_entity_poly.entity_id
_entity_poly.type
_entity_poly.pdbx_seq_one_letter_code
_entity_poly.pdbx_strand_id
1 'polypeptide(L)'
;MTNGANGGLPPGVRAERALPETPHELPIDRAKVDALLDRLRQGETVDLRDELMVVVDWRGAFAGEDGVPLDLDQIARLIAYYREKFADIGPIYIAELLSTEF
;
A
#
# COMPACT_ATOMS: atom_id res chain seq x y z
N MET A 1 -30.32 -43.01 9.38
CA MET A 1 -29.02 -42.35 9.12
C MET A 1 -29.32 -41.09 8.34
N THR A 2 -29.14 -39.94 8.99
CA THR A 2 -29.59 -38.63 8.50
C THR A 2 -28.64 -38.05 7.44
N ASN A 3 -29.27 -37.41 6.47
CA ASN A 3 -28.76 -36.86 5.22
C ASN A 3 -27.91 -35.61 5.46
N GLY A 4 -26.66 -35.57 4.97
CA GLY A 4 -25.76 -34.43 5.06
C GLY A 4 -25.69 -33.66 3.75
N ALA A 5 -26.63 -32.75 3.53
CA ALA A 5 -26.52 -31.72 2.50
C ALA A 5 -25.75 -30.53 3.08
N ASN A 6 -24.70 -30.07 2.40
CA ASN A 6 -24.44 -28.63 2.22
C ASN A 6 -23.31 -28.35 1.24
N GLY A 7 -23.70 -27.76 0.10
CA GLY A 7 -23.07 -26.53 -0.38
C GLY A 7 -21.74 -26.66 -1.11
N GLY A 8 -21.75 -27.29 -2.29
CA GLY A 8 -20.77 -26.94 -3.32
C GLY A 8 -20.91 -25.45 -3.66
N LEU A 9 -19.85 -24.67 -3.39
CA LEU A 9 -19.78 -23.26 -3.79
C LEU A 9 -20.02 -23.13 -5.30
N PRO A 10 -20.80 -22.12 -5.74
CA PRO A 10 -21.06 -21.91 -7.16
C PRO A 10 -19.77 -21.57 -7.92
N PRO A 11 -19.62 -22.03 -9.18
CA PRO A 11 -18.51 -21.64 -10.03
C PRO A 11 -18.68 -20.16 -10.39
N GLY A 12 -17.90 -19.31 -9.71
CA GLY A 12 -17.97 -17.85 -9.82
C GLY A 12 -17.25 -17.12 -8.68
N VAL A 13 -17.05 -17.79 -7.54
CA VAL A 13 -16.25 -17.27 -6.41
C VAL A 13 -14.83 -17.86 -6.49
N ARG A 14 -14.09 -17.50 -7.54
CA ARG A 14 -12.64 -17.75 -7.66
C ARG A 14 -11.97 -16.49 -8.18
N ALA A 15 -12.03 -15.41 -7.40
CA ALA A 15 -11.32 -14.16 -7.72
C ALA A 15 -11.29 -13.20 -6.53
N GLU A 16 -10.98 -13.66 -5.32
CA GLU A 16 -10.46 -12.72 -4.32
C GLU A 16 -8.95 -12.86 -4.34
N ARG A 17 -8.36 -12.08 -5.27
CA ARG A 17 -6.93 -11.90 -5.51
C ARG A 17 -6.18 -11.98 -4.19
N ALA A 18 -5.25 -12.92 -4.05
CA ALA A 18 -4.28 -12.80 -2.99
C ALA A 18 -3.50 -11.50 -3.29
N LEU A 19 -3.79 -10.47 -2.51
CA LEU A 19 -2.91 -9.31 -2.46
C LEU A 19 -1.57 -9.84 -1.93
N PRO A 20 -0.43 -9.35 -2.46
CA PRO A 20 0.88 -9.77 -1.95
C PRO A 20 0.92 -9.57 -0.43
N GLU A 21 1.59 -10.50 0.27
CA GLU A 21 1.74 -10.40 1.72
C GLU A 21 2.24 -9.00 2.08
N THR A 22 1.45 -8.29 2.89
CA THR A 22 1.82 -6.97 3.41
C THR A 22 3.15 -7.11 4.13
N PRO A 23 4.20 -6.36 3.74
CA PRO A 23 5.34 -6.16 4.61
C PRO A 23 4.84 -5.66 5.97
N HIS A 24 5.46 -6.10 7.07
CA HIS A 24 5.06 -5.68 8.42
C HIS A 24 5.13 -4.15 8.59
N GLU A 25 5.98 -3.48 7.81
CA GLU A 25 6.11 -2.04 7.70
C GLU A 25 6.16 -1.64 6.21
N LEU A 26 5.52 -0.54 5.82
CA LEU A 26 5.63 -0.04 4.44
C LEU A 26 7.05 0.48 4.24
N PRO A 27 7.85 -0.09 3.31
CA PRO A 27 9.21 0.36 3.14
C PRO A 27 9.23 1.73 2.47
N ILE A 28 9.87 2.66 3.15
CA ILE A 28 9.96 4.05 2.71
C ILE A 28 11.28 4.27 1.97
N ASP A 29 11.18 4.88 0.79
CA ASP A 29 12.34 5.36 0.04
C ASP A 29 12.83 6.67 0.68
N ARG A 30 13.95 6.54 1.40
CA ARG A 30 14.57 7.66 2.13
C ARG A 30 14.89 8.86 1.24
N ALA A 31 15.36 8.62 0.01
CA ALA A 31 15.73 9.71 -0.89
C ALA A 31 14.50 10.54 -1.29
N LYS A 32 13.34 9.91 -1.43
CA LYS A 32 12.08 10.62 -1.69
C LYS A 32 11.58 11.39 -0.47
N VAL A 33 11.79 10.88 0.74
CA VAL A 33 11.49 11.63 1.98
C VAL A 33 12.33 12.89 2.07
N ASP A 34 13.64 12.81 1.79
CA ASP A 34 14.51 13.99 1.81
C ASP A 34 14.07 15.04 0.78
N ALA A 35 13.70 14.61 -0.43
CA ALA A 35 13.13 15.49 -1.45
C ALA A 35 11.81 16.14 -1.01
N LEU A 36 10.93 15.40 -0.32
CA LEU A 36 9.71 15.94 0.27
C LEU A 36 10.03 17.01 1.33
N LEU A 37 10.97 16.73 2.24
CA LEU A 37 11.36 17.69 3.28
C LEU A 37 11.95 18.97 2.69
N ASP A 38 12.74 18.86 1.63
CA ASP A 38 13.29 20.04 0.93
C ASP A 38 12.18 20.90 0.31
N ARG A 39 11.18 20.28 -0.31
CA ARG A 39 9.98 20.97 -0.83
C ARG A 39 9.21 21.71 0.28
N LEU A 40 8.98 21.03 1.40
CA LEU A 40 8.30 21.64 2.57
C LEU A 40 9.09 22.81 3.15
N ARG A 41 10.42 22.72 3.21
CA ARG A 41 11.30 23.83 3.65
C ARG A 41 11.23 25.04 2.73
N GLN A 42 10.89 24.84 1.46
CA GLN A 42 10.66 25.93 0.49
C GLN A 42 9.24 26.54 0.62
N GLY A 43 8.42 26.04 1.55
CA GLY A 43 7.07 26.53 1.80
C GLY A 43 5.99 25.85 0.95
N GLU A 44 6.30 24.75 0.26
CA GLU A 44 5.28 23.97 -0.43
C GLU A 44 4.28 23.39 0.57
N THR A 45 2.99 23.45 0.25
CA THR A 45 1.94 22.80 1.02
C THR A 45 1.50 21.55 0.28
N VAL A 46 1.46 20.41 0.97
CA VAL A 46 1.18 19.10 0.39
C VAL A 46 0.09 18.37 1.18
N ASP A 47 -0.53 17.37 0.58
CA ASP A 47 -1.31 16.36 1.29
C ASP A 47 -0.35 15.24 1.72
N LEU A 48 -0.13 15.09 3.02
CA LEU A 48 0.82 14.10 3.57
C LEU A 48 0.45 12.66 3.26
N ARG A 49 -0.84 12.33 3.10
CA ARG A 49 -1.27 10.98 2.71
C ARG A 49 -0.90 10.70 1.27
N ASP A 50 -1.04 11.69 0.40
CA ASP A 50 -0.65 11.55 -1.00
C ASP A 50 0.87 11.43 -1.13
N GLU A 51 1.63 12.22 -0.38
CA GLU A 51 3.09 12.13 -0.34
C GLU A 51 3.57 10.80 0.27
N LEU A 52 2.86 10.24 1.27
CA LEU A 52 3.14 8.88 1.77
C LEU A 52 3.10 7.86 0.62
N MET A 53 2.12 7.94 -0.28
CA MET A 53 2.04 7.03 -1.43
C MET A 53 3.18 7.22 -2.43
N VAL A 54 3.80 8.40 -2.46
CA VAL A 54 4.95 8.68 -3.35
C VAL A 54 6.24 8.12 -2.77
N VAL A 55 6.45 8.27 -1.46
CA VAL A 55 7.70 7.89 -0.80
C VAL A 55 7.82 6.39 -0.58
N VAL A 56 6.74 5.61 -0.58
CA VAL A 56 6.81 4.14 -0.47
C VAL A 56 7.54 3.52 -1.67
N ASP A 57 8.41 2.54 -1.42
CA ASP A 57 9.04 1.72 -2.47
C ASP A 57 8.13 0.55 -2.89
N TRP A 58 7.12 0.85 -3.70
CA TRP A 58 6.19 -0.17 -4.18
C TRP A 58 6.83 -1.29 -5.01
N ARG A 59 7.92 -0.99 -5.73
CA ARG A 59 8.54 -1.95 -6.65
C ARG A 59 9.53 -2.88 -5.96
N GLY A 60 10.29 -2.37 -5.01
CA GLY A 60 11.22 -3.20 -4.23
C GLY A 60 10.51 -4.05 -3.18
N ALA A 61 9.36 -3.60 -2.70
CA ALA A 61 8.65 -4.21 -1.58
C ALA A 61 7.62 -5.27 -1.95
N PHE A 62 7.00 -5.13 -3.12
CA PHE A 62 5.90 -5.98 -3.55
C PHE A 62 6.26 -6.68 -4.85
N ALA A 63 5.98 -7.98 -4.88
CA ALA A 63 6.07 -8.82 -6.06
C ALA A 63 4.77 -9.62 -6.20
N GLY A 64 4.51 -10.17 -7.39
CA GLY A 64 3.45 -11.14 -7.60
C GLY A 64 3.68 -12.42 -6.81
N GLU A 65 2.68 -13.29 -6.75
CA GLU A 65 2.76 -14.61 -6.09
C GLU A 65 3.89 -15.50 -6.65
N ASP A 66 4.29 -15.26 -7.89
CA ASP A 66 5.38 -15.92 -8.61
C ASP A 66 6.75 -15.25 -8.39
N GLY A 67 6.81 -14.20 -7.56
CA GLY A 67 8.01 -13.39 -7.34
C GLY A 67 8.34 -12.43 -8.48
N VAL A 68 7.46 -12.29 -9.48
CA VAL A 68 7.67 -11.35 -10.60
C VAL A 68 7.41 -9.92 -10.13
N PRO A 69 8.25 -8.94 -10.51
CA PRO A 69 8.00 -7.54 -10.21
C PRO A 69 6.64 -7.08 -10.71
N LEU A 70 5.95 -6.27 -9.90
CA LEU A 70 4.65 -5.74 -10.27
C LEU A 70 4.75 -4.82 -11.49
N ASP A 71 3.79 -4.95 -12.40
CA ASP A 71 3.59 -4.01 -13.50
C ASP A 71 3.01 -2.67 -13.01
N LEU A 72 2.97 -1.68 -13.91
CA LEU A 72 2.48 -0.34 -13.58
C LEU A 72 1.02 -0.32 -13.12
N ASP A 73 0.16 -1.16 -13.72
CA ASP A 73 -1.26 -1.20 -13.37
C ASP A 73 -1.48 -1.86 -12.01
N GLN A 74 -0.69 -2.87 -11.67
CA GLN A 74 -0.66 -3.51 -10.36
C GLN A 74 -0.20 -2.54 -9.28
N ILE A 75 0.88 -1.79 -9.54
CA ILE A 75 1.36 -0.75 -8.61
C ILE A 75 0.30 0.34 -8.43
N ALA A 76 -0.34 0.80 -9.51
CA ALA A 76 -1.38 1.83 -9.43
C ALA A 76 -2.59 1.35 -8.58
N ARG A 77 -3.01 0.09 -8.75
CA ARG A 77 -4.05 -0.52 -7.92
C ARG A 77 -3.64 -0.63 -6.46
N LEU A 78 -2.38 -0.96 -6.19
CA LEU A 78 -1.84 -1.05 -4.84
C LEU A 78 -1.83 0.33 -4.15
N ILE A 79 -1.35 1.35 -4.86
CA ILE A 79 -1.40 2.74 -4.39
C ILE A 79 -2.83 3.17 -4.07
N ALA A 80 -3.79 2.87 -4.96
CA ALA A 80 -5.20 3.20 -4.73
C ALA A 80 -5.76 2.49 -3.48
N TYR A 81 -5.43 1.21 -3.31
CA TYR A 81 -5.82 0.44 -2.13
C TYR A 81 -5.26 1.04 -0.84
N TYR A 82 -3.97 1.38 -0.80
CA TYR A 82 -3.37 1.96 0.40
C TYR A 82 -3.85 3.39 0.66
N ARG A 83 -4.08 4.19 -0.39
CA ARG A 83 -4.68 5.52 -0.24
C ARG A 83 -6.04 5.44 0.46
N GLU A 84 -6.87 4.47 0.09
CA GLU A 84 -8.15 4.22 0.76
C GLU A 84 -7.94 3.69 2.19
N LYS A 85 -7.00 2.76 2.39
CA LYS A 85 -6.67 2.21 3.71
C LYS A 85 -6.23 3.29 4.72
N PHE A 86 -5.56 4.34 4.26
CA PHE A 86 -5.13 5.47 5.08
C PHE A 86 -6.10 6.67 5.04
N ALA A 87 -7.30 6.51 4.48
CA ALA A 87 -8.20 7.65 4.26
C ALA A 87 -8.72 8.29 5.56
N ASP A 88 -8.82 7.52 6.63
CA ASP A 88 -9.29 7.93 7.96
C ASP A 88 -8.14 8.29 8.94
N ILE A 89 -6.89 8.17 8.49
CA ILE A 89 -5.71 8.42 9.31
C ILE A 89 -5.35 9.90 9.29
N GLY A 90 -5.22 10.48 10.47
CA GLY A 90 -4.89 11.89 10.63
C GLY A 90 -3.45 12.22 10.19
N PRO A 91 -3.19 13.45 9.74
CA PRO A 91 -1.89 13.85 9.20
C PRO A 91 -0.74 13.79 10.22
N ILE A 92 -1.03 13.90 11.52
CA ILE A 92 0.00 13.78 12.58
C ILE A 92 0.58 12.37 12.60
N TYR A 93 -0.27 11.34 12.54
CA TYR A 93 0.19 9.96 12.53
C TYR A 93 1.04 9.65 11.29
N ILE A 94 0.65 10.20 10.13
CA ILE A 94 1.43 10.07 8.89
C ILE A 94 2.78 10.77 9.02
N ALA A 95 2.82 11.96 9.63
CA ALA A 95 4.07 12.66 9.90
C ALA A 95 4.98 11.87 10.85
N GLU A 96 4.43 11.21 11.87
CA GLU A 96 5.16 10.31 12.77
C GLU A 96 5.75 9.13 12.00
N LEU A 97 4.94 8.45 11.17
CA LEU A 97 5.40 7.32 10.34
C LEU A 97 6.56 7.73 9.41
N LEU A 98 6.47 8.93 8.81
CA LEU A 98 7.55 9.49 7.99
C LEU A 98 8.78 9.89 8.81
N SER A 99 8.62 10.16 10.12
CA SER A 99 9.66 10.60 11.04
C SER A 99 10.33 9.47 11.82
N THR A 100 9.80 8.24 11.81
CA THR A 100 10.39 7.08 12.51
C THR A 100 11.36 6.28 11.65
N GLU A 101 11.44 6.56 10.36
CA GLU A 101 12.41 5.96 9.41
C GLU A 101 13.81 6.61 9.50
N PHE A 102 14.19 7.07 10.70
CA PHE A 102 15.43 7.81 10.99
C PHE A 102 16.30 7.12 12.04
#